data_AF-A0AAV3B4H0-F1
#
_entry.id   AF-A0AAV3B4H0-F1
#
_cell.length_a   1.000
_cell.length_b   1.000
_cell.length_c   1.000
_cell.angle_alpha   90.00
_cell.angle_beta   90.00
_cell.angle_gamma   90.00
#
_symmetry.space_group_name_H-M   'P 1'
#
loop_
_entity.id
_entity.type
_entity.pdbx_description
1 polymer ?
#
loop_
_entity_poly.entity_id
_entity_poly.type
_entity_poly.pdbx_seq_one_letter_code
_entity_poly.pdbx_strand_id
1 'polypeptide(L)'
;AQCSLSPPDRTNCGFPGISEKECYSRGCCFNSSLPGVKWCFYPTHIGVADKCGVSPSLRRNCGYPGISSAQCASRNCCFDSSIPGVNWCFY
;
A
#
# COMPACT_ATOMS: atom_id res chain seq x y z
N ALA A 1 -8.40 -4.58 -6.30
CA ALA A 1 -8.33 -3.13 -6.04
C ALA A 1 -9.49 -2.76 -5.13
N GLN A 2 -9.22 -2.22 -3.94
CA GLN A 2 -10.26 -1.62 -3.12
C GLN A 2 -10.27 -0.10 -3.36
N CYS A 3 -11.44 0.47 -3.64
CA CYS A 3 -11.62 1.91 -3.87
C CYS A 3 -12.14 2.64 -2.62
N SER A 4 -12.07 1.99 -1.46
CA SER A 4 -12.59 2.48 -0.18
C SER A 4 -11.48 3.11 0.66
N LEU A 5 -10.85 4.16 0.13
CA LEU A 5 -9.88 4.97 0.85
C LEU A 5 -10.51 6.21 1.48
N SER A 6 -10.16 6.44 2.74
CA SER A 6 -10.39 7.72 3.42
C SER A 6 -9.73 8.85 2.62
N PRO A 7 -10.38 10.01 2.43
CA PRO A 7 -9.84 11.10 1.62
C PRO A 7 -8.42 11.57 1.94
N PRO A 8 -7.98 11.62 3.23
CA PRO A 8 -6.61 11.99 3.58
C PRO A 8 -5.56 11.02 3.03
N ASP A 9 -5.89 9.72 2.99
CA ASP A 9 -4.97 8.64 2.61
C ASP A 9 -4.92 8.44 1.08
N ARG A 10 -5.72 9.19 0.32
CA ARG A 10 -5.73 9.12 -1.14
C ARG A 10 -4.45 9.69 -1.73
N THR A 11 -3.83 8.95 -2.65
CA THR A 11 -2.76 9.41 -3.54
C THR A 11 -3.33 9.77 -4.91
N ASN A 12 -3.01 10.93 -5.44
CA ASN A 12 -3.57 11.43 -6.69
C ASN A 12 -3.13 10.58 -7.88
N CYS A 13 -4.07 10.17 -8.74
CA CYS A 13 -3.79 9.40 -9.97
C CYS A 13 -4.19 10.12 -11.27
N GLY A 14 -4.95 11.22 -11.15
CA GLY A 14 -5.44 12.00 -12.28
C GLY A 14 -4.95 13.44 -12.29
N PHE A 15 -5.48 14.23 -13.21
CA PHE A 15 -5.33 15.69 -13.23
C PHE A 15 -6.59 16.37 -12.66
N PRO A 16 -6.52 17.63 -12.22
CA PRO A 16 -7.69 18.38 -11.77
C PRO A 16 -8.77 18.43 -12.85
N GLY A 17 -10.01 18.07 -12.51
CA GLY A 17 -11.13 18.05 -13.45
C GLY A 17 -11.21 16.80 -14.35
N ILE A 18 -10.38 15.79 -14.11
CA ILE A 18 -10.49 14.49 -14.80
C ILE A 18 -11.90 13.90 -14.66
N SER A 19 -12.42 13.34 -15.75
CA SER A 19 -13.70 12.65 -15.74
C SER A 19 -13.61 11.30 -15.01
N GLU A 20 -14.73 10.83 -14.47
CA GLU A 20 -14.84 9.51 -13.83
C GLU A 20 -14.36 8.40 -14.78
N LYS A 21 -14.85 8.41 -16.03
CA LYS A 21 -14.50 7.42 -17.04
C LYS A 21 -13.01 7.39 -17.35
N GLU A 22 -12.38 8.56 -17.46
CA GLU A 22 -10.96 8.68 -17.75
C GLU A 22 -10.10 8.25 -16.55
N CYS A 23 -10.54 8.54 -15.33
CA CYS A 23 -9.89 8.04 -14.11
C CYS A 23 -9.89 6.50 -14.05
N TYR A 24 -11.03 5.85 -14.31
CA TYR A 24 -11.10 4.39 -14.35
C TYR A 24 -10.30 3.79 -15.50
N SER A 25 -10.28 4.45 -16.66
CA SER A 25 -9.48 4.00 -17.82
C SER A 25 -7.97 4.01 -17.53
N ARG A 26 -7.52 4.82 -16.56
CA ARG A 26 -6.14 4.84 -16.05
C ARG A 26 -5.87 3.77 -14.99
N GLY A 27 -6.84 2.90 -14.69
CA GLY A 27 -6.74 1.87 -13.65
C GLY A 27 -6.91 2.39 -12.23
N CYS A 28 -7.50 3.58 -12.07
CA CYS A 28 -7.65 4.26 -10.80
C CYS A 28 -9.08 4.28 -10.26
N CYS A 29 -9.24 4.69 -9.01
CA CYS A 29 -10.53 4.85 -8.35
C CYS A 29 -11.00 6.29 -8.45
N PHE A 30 -12.31 6.47 -8.66
CA PHE A 30 -12.93 7.78 -8.68
C PHE A 30 -13.96 7.94 -7.54
N ASN A 31 -13.90 9.04 -6.80
CA ASN A 31 -14.90 9.41 -5.79
C ASN A 31 -14.94 10.93 -5.61
N SER A 32 -16.03 11.55 -6.08
CA SER A 32 -16.29 12.99 -6.00
C SER A 32 -17.28 13.39 -4.89
N SER A 33 -17.59 12.49 -3.96
CA SER A 33 -18.60 12.72 -2.91
C SER A 33 -18.23 13.84 -1.93
N LEU A 34 -16.94 14.18 -1.84
CA LEU A 34 -16.43 15.24 -0.97
C LEU A 34 -15.69 16.29 -1.81
N PRO A 35 -15.97 17.59 -1.61
CA PRO A 35 -15.20 18.66 -2.24
C PRO A 35 -13.81 18.81 -1.60
N GLY A 36 -12.86 19.37 -2.34
CA GLY A 36 -11.52 19.70 -1.82
C GLY A 36 -10.59 18.51 -1.60
N VAL A 37 -10.96 17.31 -2.04
CA VAL A 37 -10.14 16.09 -1.93
C VAL A 37 -9.83 15.52 -3.31
N LYS A 38 -8.89 14.57 -3.34
CA LYS A 38 -8.49 13.90 -4.57
C LYS A 38 -9.63 12.98 -5.03
N TRP A 39 -10.25 13.34 -6.16
CA TRP A 39 -11.35 12.56 -6.72
C TRP A 39 -10.85 11.36 -7.49
N CYS A 40 -9.78 11.51 -8.27
CA CYS A 40 -9.11 10.38 -8.92
C CYS A 40 -7.87 9.97 -8.14
N PHE A 41 -7.88 8.76 -7.60
CA PHE A 41 -6.83 8.27 -6.71
C PHE A 41 -6.46 6.82 -7.03
N TYR A 42 -5.23 6.45 -6.70
CA TYR A 42 -4.80 5.06 -6.86
C TYR A 42 -5.64 4.13 -5.97
N PRO A 43 -6.08 2.96 -6.46
CA PRO A 43 -6.71 1.97 -5.61
C PRO A 43 -5.75 1.59 -4.49
N THR A 44 -6.28 1.26 -3.31
CA THR A 44 -5.45 0.52 -2.38
C THR A 44 -5.14 -0.81 -3.00
N HIS A 45 -3.86 -1.05 -3.19
CA HIS A 45 -3.33 -2.38 -3.29
C HIS A 45 -3.43 -3.03 -1.91
N ILE A 46 -4.65 -3.42 -1.50
CA ILE A 46 -4.78 -4.64 -0.69
C ILE A 46 -4.71 -5.81 -1.67
N GLY A 47 -3.58 -5.86 -2.37
CA GLY A 47 -3.09 -7.02 -3.07
C GLY A 47 -1.92 -7.50 -2.23
N VAL A 48 -1.82 -8.79 -2.03
CA VAL A 48 -0.83 -9.45 -1.16
C VAL A 48 0.63 -9.07 -1.48
N ALA A 49 0.90 -8.36 -2.59
CA ALA A 49 2.18 -7.74 -2.94
C ALA A 49 2.50 -6.41 -2.23
N ASP A 50 1.51 -5.66 -1.74
CA ASP A 50 1.73 -4.36 -1.05
C ASP A 50 1.80 -4.48 0.47
N LYS A 51 1.51 -5.66 1.02
CA LYS A 51 1.81 -5.93 2.43
C LYS A 51 3.31 -5.82 2.71
N CYS A 52 4.16 -6.16 1.74
CA CYS A 52 5.61 -6.21 1.91
C CYS A 52 6.35 -5.00 1.31
N GLY A 53 5.63 -4.08 0.66
CA GLY A 53 6.15 -2.86 0.04
C GLY A 53 6.47 -1.74 1.02
N VAL A 54 6.65 -2.06 2.30
CA VAL A 54 6.90 -1.08 3.37
C VAL A 54 8.36 -0.63 3.34
N SER A 55 8.56 0.68 3.28
CA SER A 55 9.89 1.30 3.39
C SER A 55 10.64 0.79 4.62
N PRO A 56 11.96 0.54 4.55
CA PRO A 56 12.73 -0.11 5.62
C PRO A 56 12.60 0.56 7.00
N SER A 57 12.50 1.90 7.01
CA SER A 57 12.33 2.72 8.22
C SER A 57 10.94 2.61 8.85
N LEU A 58 9.93 2.17 8.10
CA LEU A 58 8.54 2.02 8.56
C LEU A 58 8.20 0.56 8.92
N ARG A 59 9.13 -0.38 8.71
CA ARG A 59 8.93 -1.81 8.98
C ARG A 59 8.67 -2.04 10.46
N ARG A 60 7.49 -2.55 10.78
CA ARG A 60 7.14 -2.99 12.14
C ARG A 60 7.56 -4.44 12.34
N ASN A 61 8.29 -4.72 13.42
CA ASN A 61 8.77 -6.07 13.71
C ASN A 61 7.62 -7.09 13.83
N CYS A 62 7.77 -8.24 13.17
CA CYS A 62 6.86 -9.40 13.24
C CYS A 62 7.57 -10.71 13.66
N GLY A 63 8.85 -10.66 14.03
CA GLY A 63 9.66 -11.86 14.25
C GLY A 63 10.59 -11.76 15.45
N TYR A 64 11.73 -12.43 15.35
CA TYR A 64 12.81 -12.41 16.34
C TYR A 64 14.17 -12.51 15.62
N PRO A 65 15.28 -12.12 16.26
CA PRO A 65 16.61 -12.23 15.65
C PRO A 65 16.92 -13.65 15.18
N GLY A 66 17.36 -13.80 13.92
CA GLY A 66 17.67 -15.10 13.34
C GLY A 66 16.46 -15.90 12.83
N ILE A 67 15.25 -15.33 12.82
CA ILE A 67 14.08 -15.98 12.20
C ILE A 67 14.33 -16.30 10.72
N SER A 68 13.93 -17.49 10.28
CA SER A 68 14.00 -17.86 8.87
C SER A 68 12.88 -17.21 8.05
N SER A 69 13.08 -17.08 6.74
CA SER A 69 12.05 -16.58 5.81
C SER A 69 10.76 -17.40 5.89
N ALA A 70 10.87 -18.73 5.98
CA ALA A 70 9.74 -19.65 6.11
C ALA A 70 8.94 -19.43 7.41
N GLN A 71 9.63 -19.28 8.55
CA GLN A 71 8.98 -18.98 9.84
C GLN A 71 8.34 -17.59 9.87
N CYS A 72 8.92 -16.61 9.18
CA CYS A 72 8.30 -15.29 9.04
C CYS A 72 7.03 -15.36 8.17
N ALA A 73 7.10 -16.05 7.04
CA ALA A 73 5.96 -16.23 6.13
C ALA A 73 4.81 -17.02 6.80
N SER A 74 5.12 -18.05 7.60
CA SER A 74 4.10 -18.80 8.33
C SER A 74 3.36 -17.97 9.40
N ARG A 75 3.96 -16.85 9.81
CA ARG A 75 3.33 -15.86 10.69
C ARG A 75 2.50 -14.82 9.92
N ASN A 76 2.25 -15.07 8.63
CA ASN A 76 1.63 -14.14 7.70
C ASN A 76 2.37 -12.79 7.65
N CYS A 77 3.70 -12.80 7.65
CA CYS A 77 4.52 -11.60 7.58
C CYS A 77 5.47 -11.60 6.39
N CYS A 78 6.05 -10.43 6.14
CA CYS A 78 6.97 -10.15 5.06
C CYS A 78 8.40 -10.36 5.51
N PHE A 79 9.23 -10.93 4.64
CA PHE A 79 10.64 -11.15 4.91
C PHE A 79 11.53 -10.47 3.88
N ASP A 80 12.46 -9.63 4.34
CA ASP A 80 13.51 -9.04 3.51
C ASP A 80 14.77 -8.76 4.34
N SER A 81 15.82 -9.54 4.07
CA SER A 81 17.13 -9.44 4.70
C SER A 81 18.17 -8.71 3.85
N SER A 82 17.78 -8.09 2.73
CA SER A 82 18.71 -7.40 1.83
C SER A 82 19.29 -6.11 2.43
N ILE A 83 18.67 -5.59 3.50
CA ILE A 83 19.05 -4.33 4.15
C ILE A 83 19.50 -4.62 5.59
N PRO A 84 20.75 -4.30 5.94
CA PRO A 84 21.23 -4.47 7.31
C PRO A 84 20.64 -3.41 8.26
N GLY A 85 20.51 -3.75 9.55
CA GLY A 85 20.08 -2.80 10.59
C GLY A 85 18.58 -2.47 10.63
N VAL A 86 17.74 -3.21 9.88
CA VAL A 86 16.28 -3.04 9.88
C VAL A 86 15.56 -4.35 10.23
N ASN A 87 14.25 -4.27 10.47
CA ASN A 87 13.44 -5.46 10.73
C ASN A 87 13.35 -6.33 9.47
N TRP A 88 13.96 -7.52 9.51
CA TRP A 88 13.90 -8.47 8.39
C TRP A 88 12.58 -9.18 8.28
N CYS A 89 11.93 -9.50 9.41
CA CYS A 89 10.56 -10.00 9.43
C CYS A 89 9.62 -8.89 9.89
N PHE A 90 8.71 -8.45 9.03
CA PHE A 90 7.90 -7.26 9.23
C PHE A 90 6.47 -7.38 8.72
N TYR A 91 5.63 -6.47 9.20
CA TYR A 91 4.31 -6.20 8.64
C TYR A 91 4.37 -5.14 7.56
#